data_AF-A0A928GMI9-F1
#
_entry.id   AF-A0A928GMI9-F1
#
_cell.length_a   1.000
_cell.length_b   1.000
_cell.length_c   1.000
_cell.angle_alpha   90.00
_cell.angle_beta   90.00
_cell.angle_gamma   90.00
#
_symmetry.space_group_name_H-M   'P 1'
#
loop_
_entity.id
_entity.type
_entity.pdbx_description
1 polymer ?
#
loop_
_entity_poly.entity_id
_entity_poly.type
_entity_poly.pdbx_seq_one_letter_code
_entity_poly.pdbx_strand_id
1 'polypeptide(L)'
;MDINIDRLIEENNGKFKAKKSPVLAIAIIVAGLIVSYIPVLTELSKNSGIIVASTGILLILGGFFSTFFIKSTITYLPTNEKLKRKEYFFDQQVSAEAIERMIKTEAFEEMEKLASKNPNAPHMVVSYRTASKSCAICQHFKFVPYQYEAVGDLFVRFKE
;
A
#
# COMPACT_ATOMS: atom_id res chain seq x y z
N MET A 1 4.34 8.80 4.83
CA MET A 1 4.10 8.50 6.26
C MET A 1 2.97 7.51 6.34
N ASP A 2 3.18 6.37 7.00
CA ASP A 2 2.17 5.32 7.09
C ASP A 2 1.67 5.22 8.52
N ILE A 3 0.41 4.81 8.66
CA ILE A 3 -0.10 4.38 9.95
C ILE A 3 0.77 3.20 10.38
N ASN A 4 1.16 3.13 11.66
CA ASN A 4 1.94 2.01 12.14
C ASN A 4 1.05 0.75 12.10
N ILE A 5 1.21 -0.03 11.02
CA ILE A 5 0.37 -1.19 10.72
C ILE A 5 0.59 -2.31 11.75
N ASP A 6 1.81 -2.42 12.28
CA ASP A 6 2.15 -3.41 13.31
C ASP A 6 1.38 -3.11 14.61
N ARG A 7 1.35 -1.84 15.02
CA ARG A 7 0.54 -1.37 16.16
C ARG A 7 -0.96 -1.58 15.93
N LEU A 8 -1.44 -1.35 14.71
CA LEU A 8 -2.84 -1.58 14.30
C LEU A 8 -3.27 -3.04 14.41
N ILE A 9 -2.37 -3.97 14.06
CA ILE A 9 -2.59 -5.42 14.12
C ILE A 9 -2.61 -5.88 15.59
N GLU A 10 -1.70 -5.34 16.42
CA GLU A 10 -1.56 -5.66 17.83
C GLU A 10 -2.72 -5.13 18.68
N GLU A 11 -3.11 -3.85 18.49
CA GLU A 11 -4.23 -3.23 19.22
C GLU A 11 -5.60 -3.82 18.85
N ASN A 12 -5.75 -4.42 17.66
CA ASN A 12 -7.03 -4.98 17.19
C ASN A 12 -7.06 -6.51 17.13
N ASN A 13 -6.35 -7.19 18.04
CA ASN A 13 -6.39 -8.66 18.22
C ASN A 13 -6.23 -9.45 16.92
N GLY A 14 -5.38 -8.99 16.00
CA GLY A 14 -5.12 -9.71 14.76
C GLY A 14 -6.28 -9.74 13.77
N LYS A 15 -7.25 -8.81 13.84
CA LYS A 15 -8.29 -8.66 12.80
C LYS A 15 -7.77 -8.20 11.44
N PHE A 16 -6.48 -7.86 11.33
CA PHE A 16 -5.83 -7.42 10.10
C PHE A 16 -4.68 -8.36 9.72
N LYS A 17 -4.57 -8.69 8.43
CA LYS A 17 -3.46 -9.50 7.88
C LYS A 17 -2.79 -8.77 6.73
N ALA A 18 -1.48 -8.53 6.85
CA ALA A 18 -0.67 -8.08 5.73
C ALA A 18 -0.44 -9.27 4.77
N LYS A 19 -0.95 -9.17 3.54
CA LYS A 19 -0.67 -10.13 2.47
C LYS A 19 0.25 -9.46 1.45
N LYS A 20 1.48 -9.96 1.35
CA LYS A 20 2.32 -9.76 0.17
C LYS A 20 1.90 -10.83 -0.83
N SER A 21 1.54 -10.46 -2.06
CA SER A 21 1.22 -11.44 -3.10
C SER A 21 2.48 -11.68 -3.94
N PRO A 22 3.24 -12.77 -3.70
CA PRO A 22 4.46 -13.05 -4.45
C PRO A 22 4.18 -13.55 -5.87
N VAL A 23 2.91 -13.67 -6.28
CA VAL A 23 2.50 -14.25 -7.57
C VAL A 23 3.21 -13.58 -8.75
N LEU A 24 3.32 -12.25 -8.74
CA LEU A 24 4.02 -11.52 -9.81
C LEU A 24 5.52 -11.82 -9.83
N ALA A 25 6.17 -11.85 -8.68
CA ALA A 25 7.59 -12.17 -8.57
C ALA A 25 7.88 -13.61 -9.01
N ILE A 26 7.04 -14.56 -8.59
CA ILE A 26 7.12 -15.97 -8.99
C ILE A 26 6.98 -16.09 -10.51
N ALA A 27 6.02 -15.39 -11.13
CA ALA A 27 5.84 -15.41 -12.58
C ALA A 27 7.08 -14.90 -13.33
N ILE A 28 7.71 -13.82 -12.85
CA ILE A 28 8.94 -13.26 -13.43
C ILE A 28 10.10 -14.25 -13.33
N ILE A 29 10.25 -14.94 -12.19
CA ILE A 29 11.30 -15.95 -12.00
C ILE A 29 11.11 -17.13 -12.96
N VAL A 30 9.87 -17.62 -13.09
CA VAL A 30 9.55 -18.72 -14.03
C VAL A 30 9.84 -18.31 -15.47
N ALA A 31 9.48 -17.09 -15.87
CA ALA A 31 9.82 -16.57 -17.20
C ALA A 31 11.34 -16.50 -17.42
N GLY A 32 12.11 -16.04 -16.42
CA GLY A 32 13.57 -15.99 -16.48
C GLY A 32 14.22 -17.37 -16.64
N LEU A 33 13.69 -18.41 -15.97
CA LEU A 33 14.13 -19.79 -16.12
C LEU A 33 13.91 -20.31 -17.55
N ILE A 34 12.73 -20.03 -18.13
CA ILE A 34 12.42 -20.43 -19.51
C ILE A 34 13.37 -19.75 -20.49
N VAL A 35 13.53 -18.42 -20.38
CA VAL A 35 14.40 -17.63 -21.27
C VAL A 35 15.86 -18.07 -21.17
N SER A 36 16.34 -18.38 -19.96
CA SER A 36 17.70 -18.87 -19.76
C SER A 36 17.96 -20.23 -20.41
N TYR A 37 16.92 -21.03 -20.66
CA TYR A 37 17.03 -22.37 -21.23
C TYR A 37 16.90 -22.40 -22.77
N ILE A 38 16.37 -21.33 -23.40
CA ILE A 38 16.24 -21.21 -24.85
C ILE A 38 17.56 -21.48 -25.61
N PRO A 39 18.73 -20.95 -25.19
CA PRO A 39 20.00 -21.18 -25.87
C PRO A 39 20.42 -22.66 -25.95
N VAL A 40 19.99 -23.46 -24.97
CA VAL A 40 20.28 -24.91 -24.92
C VAL A 40 19.40 -25.66 -25.92
N LEU A 41 18.18 -25.19 -26.17
CA LEU A 41 17.22 -25.84 -27.07
C LEU A 41 17.41 -25.49 -28.54
N THR A 42 17.86 -24.27 -28.84
CA THR A 42 17.90 -23.74 -30.22
C THR A 42 19.32 -23.62 -30.77
N GLU A 43 20.33 -24.16 -30.09
CA GLU A 43 21.76 -24.08 -30.46
C GLU A 43 22.17 -22.67 -30.95
N LEU A 44 21.79 -21.65 -30.17
CA LEU A 44 22.10 -20.26 -30.49
C LEU A 44 23.62 -20.07 -30.58
N SER A 45 24.06 -19.20 -31.51
CA SER A 45 25.47 -18.85 -31.64
C SER A 45 26.05 -18.40 -30.29
N LYS A 46 27.34 -18.67 -30.01
CA LYS A 46 27.96 -18.36 -28.71
C LYS A 46 27.62 -16.95 -28.20
N ASN A 47 27.70 -15.94 -29.06
CA ASN A 47 27.40 -14.56 -28.68
C ASN A 47 25.91 -14.36 -28.34
N SER A 48 25.01 -14.84 -29.18
CA SER A 48 23.55 -14.71 -28.96
C SER A 48 23.07 -15.54 -27.77
N GLY A 49 23.62 -16.74 -27.58
CA GLY A 49 23.31 -17.62 -26.45
C GLY A 49 23.73 -17.02 -25.12
N ILE A 50 24.91 -16.38 -25.04
CA ILE A 50 25.36 -15.67 -23.84
C ILE A 50 24.43 -14.49 -23.52
N ILE A 51 24.03 -13.70 -24.53
CA ILE A 51 23.13 -12.56 -24.34
C ILE A 51 21.77 -13.02 -23.81
N VAL A 52 21.18 -14.06 -24.40
CA VAL A 52 19.87 -14.60 -24.00
C VAL A 52 19.94 -15.24 -22.60
N ALA A 53 20.99 -16.02 -22.31
CA ALA A 53 21.19 -16.62 -21.00
C ALA A 53 21.38 -15.56 -19.91
N SER A 54 22.21 -14.54 -20.17
CA SER A 54 22.44 -13.43 -19.24
C SER A 54 21.16 -12.63 -18.97
N THR A 55 20.30 -12.44 -19.98
CA THR A 55 18.98 -11.80 -19.83
C THR A 55 18.04 -12.63 -18.96
N GLY A 56 18.01 -13.96 -19.14
CA GLY A 56 17.25 -14.86 -18.28
C GLY A 56 17.70 -14.80 -16.82
N ILE A 57 19.01 -14.78 -16.58
CA ILE A 57 19.59 -14.64 -15.23
C ILE A 57 19.20 -13.29 -14.61
N LEU A 58 19.28 -12.19 -15.36
CA LEU A 58 18.87 -10.86 -14.88
C LEU A 58 17.38 -10.81 -14.50
N LEU A 59 16.51 -11.49 -15.25
CA LEU A 59 15.09 -11.61 -14.91
C LEU A 59 14.87 -12.40 -13.60
N ILE A 60 15.63 -13.47 -13.37
CA ILE A 60 15.57 -14.25 -12.12
C ILE A 60 15.99 -13.37 -10.93
N LEU A 61 17.13 -12.67 -11.04
CA LEU A 61 17.57 -11.74 -10.00
C LEU A 61 16.55 -10.62 -9.78
N GLY A 62 16.03 -10.02 -10.85
CA GLY A 62 15.02 -8.97 -10.78
C GLY A 62 13.72 -9.44 -10.10
N GLY A 63 13.27 -10.66 -10.38
CA GLY A 63 12.12 -11.26 -9.70
C GLY A 63 12.37 -11.52 -8.21
N PHE A 64 13.58 -11.96 -7.86
CA PHE A 64 13.98 -12.15 -6.48
C PHE A 64 14.00 -10.81 -5.71
N PHE A 65 14.65 -9.78 -6.27
CA PHE A 65 14.67 -8.43 -5.69
C PHE A 65 13.26 -7.83 -5.58
N SER A 66 12.43 -8.01 -6.61
CA SER A 66 11.03 -7.55 -6.60
C SER A 66 10.27 -8.05 -5.38
N THR A 67 10.53 -9.28 -4.92
CA THR A 67 9.90 -9.87 -3.73
C THR A 67 10.12 -9.03 -2.47
N PHE A 68 11.28 -8.37 -2.34
CA PHE A 68 11.58 -7.47 -1.22
C PHE A 68 10.84 -6.13 -1.32
N PHE A 69 10.52 -5.66 -2.54
CA PHE A 69 9.81 -4.41 -2.79
C PHE A 69 8.28 -4.56 -2.89
N ILE A 70 7.73 -5.77 -2.76
CA ILE A 70 6.27 -5.98 -2.76
C ILE A 70 5.66 -5.28 -1.54
N LYS A 71 4.92 -4.20 -1.81
CA LYS A 71 4.14 -3.47 -0.81
C LYS A 71 3.16 -4.42 -0.12
N SER A 72 3.21 -4.47 1.21
CA SER A 72 2.27 -5.21 2.03
C SER A 72 0.87 -4.62 1.86
N THR A 73 -0.07 -5.42 1.37
CA THR A 73 -1.49 -5.02 1.32
C THR A 73 -2.18 -5.51 2.60
N ILE A 74 -2.86 -4.62 3.31
CA ILE A 74 -3.56 -4.95 4.55
C ILE A 74 -4.94 -5.48 4.20
N THR A 75 -5.32 -6.61 4.77
CA THR A 75 -6.62 -7.27 4.57
C THR A 75 -7.34 -7.32 5.92
N TYR A 76 -8.61 -6.94 5.96
CA TYR A 76 -9.47 -7.12 7.14
C TYR A 76 -9.96 -8.57 7.16
N LEU A 77 -9.54 -9.36 8.15
CA LEU A 77 -9.79 -10.81 8.23
C LEU A 77 -11.28 -11.19 8.32
N PRO A 78 -12.15 -10.48 9.08
CA PRO A 78 -13.55 -10.86 9.20
C PRO A 78 -14.33 -10.84 7.88
N THR A 79 -14.01 -9.92 6.96
CA THR A 79 -14.64 -9.87 5.62
C THR A 79 -13.71 -10.32 4.49
N ASN A 80 -12.45 -10.64 4.82
CA ASN A 80 -11.38 -10.95 3.88
C ASN A 80 -11.14 -9.86 2.81
N GLU A 81 -11.55 -8.62 3.11
CA GLU A 81 -11.46 -7.52 2.16
C GLU A 81 -10.15 -6.75 2.25
N LYS A 82 -9.63 -6.36 1.09
CA LYS A 82 -8.45 -5.51 0.99
C LYS A 82 -8.80 -4.09 1.43
N LEU A 83 -8.00 -3.55 2.35
CA LEU A 83 -8.08 -2.16 2.75
C LEU A 83 -7.40 -1.30 1.68
N LYS A 84 -8.19 -0.47 1.01
CA LYS A 84 -7.68 0.54 0.07
C LYS A 84 -7.26 1.77 0.85
N ARG A 85 -5.99 2.16 0.69
CA ARG A 85 -5.43 3.39 1.22
C ARG A 85 -5.91 4.57 0.35
N LYS A 86 -6.53 5.57 0.98
CA LYS A 86 -6.82 6.88 0.40
C LYS A 86 -6.21 7.96 1.30
N GLU A 87 -5.46 8.85 0.69
CA GLU A 87 -4.93 10.05 1.34
C GLU A 87 -5.78 11.24 0.94
N TYR A 88 -6.13 12.07 1.93
CA TYR A 88 -6.82 13.32 1.73
C TYR A 88 -5.96 14.44 2.32
N PHE A 89 -5.63 15.44 1.51
CA PHE A 89 -4.85 16.61 1.93
C PHE A 89 -5.81 17.77 2.18
N PHE A 90 -5.70 18.43 3.31
CA PHE A 90 -6.55 19.56 3.68
C PHE A 90 -5.70 20.81 3.86
N ASP A 91 -6.11 21.86 3.15
CA ASP A 91 -5.49 23.18 3.26
C ASP A 91 -5.80 23.82 4.63
N GLN A 92 -5.06 24.86 5.00
CA GLN A 92 -5.16 25.56 6.29
C GLN A 92 -6.56 26.11 6.59
N GLN A 93 -7.40 26.24 5.56
CA GLN A 93 -8.79 26.71 5.67
C GLN A 93 -9.70 25.72 6.41
N VAL A 94 -9.34 24.43 6.46
CA VAL A 94 -10.14 23.42 7.16
C VAL A 94 -9.52 23.17 8.54
N SER A 95 -10.27 23.49 9.60
CA SER A 95 -9.81 23.29 10.98
C SER A 95 -9.65 21.80 11.31
N ALA A 96 -8.69 21.48 12.19
CA ALA A 96 -8.48 20.11 12.67
C ALA A 96 -9.76 19.50 13.28
N GLU A 97 -10.55 20.30 13.99
CA GLU A 97 -11.82 19.89 14.60
C GLU A 97 -12.89 19.51 13.55
N ALA A 98 -12.93 20.21 12.42
CA ALA A 98 -13.82 19.85 11.32
C ALA A 98 -13.41 18.52 10.69
N ILE A 99 -12.10 18.28 10.56
CA ILE A 99 -11.54 17.02 10.05
C ILE A 99 -11.88 15.87 11.00
N GLU A 100 -11.68 16.03 12.30
CA GLU A 100 -12.05 15.03 13.30
C GLU A 100 -13.55 14.74 13.30
N ARG A 101 -14.40 15.76 13.17
CA ARG A 101 -15.86 15.57 13.05
C ARG A 101 -16.20 14.76 11.81
N MET A 102 -15.65 15.11 10.65
CA MET A 102 -15.87 14.35 9.41
C MET A 102 -15.43 12.89 9.54
N ILE A 103 -14.33 12.63 10.26
CA ILE A 103 -13.84 11.27 10.53
C ILE A 103 -14.84 10.51 11.42
N LYS A 104 -15.35 11.16 12.48
CA LYS A 104 -16.34 10.56 13.40
C LYS A 104 -17.71 10.32 12.74
N THR A 105 -18.12 11.17 11.81
CA THR A 105 -19.42 11.09 11.13
C THR A 105 -19.40 10.26 9.84
N GLU A 106 -18.27 9.68 9.45
CA GLU A 106 -18.09 8.99 8.16
C GLU A 106 -18.43 9.86 6.94
N ALA A 107 -18.28 11.19 7.04
CA ALA A 107 -18.53 12.15 5.96
C ALA A 107 -17.40 12.13 4.91
N PHE A 108 -17.08 10.94 4.42
CA PHE A 108 -15.94 10.69 3.58
C PHE A 108 -16.10 11.23 2.15
N GLU A 109 -17.34 11.35 1.68
CA GLU A 109 -17.64 12.02 0.40
C GLU A 109 -17.42 13.54 0.53
N GLU A 110 -17.69 14.12 1.69
CA GLU A 110 -17.39 15.53 1.96
C GLU A 110 -15.89 15.75 2.07
N MET A 111 -15.16 14.84 2.74
CA MET A 111 -13.69 14.86 2.76
C MET A 111 -13.10 14.81 1.35
N GLU A 112 -13.64 13.99 0.44
CA GLU A 112 -13.13 13.87 -0.93
C GLU A 112 -13.39 15.13 -1.77
N LYS A 113 -14.46 15.88 -1.47
CA LYS A 113 -14.76 17.17 -2.10
C LYS A 113 -13.91 18.32 -1.53
N LEU A 114 -13.64 18.29 -0.23
CA LEU A 114 -12.84 19.30 0.48
C LEU A 114 -11.34 19.05 0.39
N ALA A 115 -10.93 17.87 -0.09
CA ALA A 115 -9.53 17.53 -0.26
C ALA A 115 -8.89 18.42 -1.34
N SER A 116 -7.83 19.11 -0.93
CA SER A 116 -6.94 19.80 -1.83
C SER A 116 -6.06 18.79 -2.57
N LYS A 117 -5.68 19.13 -3.82
CA LYS A 117 -4.67 18.38 -4.57
C LYS A 117 -3.24 18.74 -4.16
N ASN A 118 -3.07 19.65 -3.21
CA ASN A 118 -1.76 20.09 -2.75
C ASN A 118 -1.13 19.06 -1.80
N PRO A 119 -0.03 18.38 -2.16
CA PRO A 119 0.64 17.42 -1.30
C PRO A 119 1.37 18.07 -0.11
N ASN A 120 1.56 19.39 -0.12
CA ASN A 120 2.19 20.17 0.96
C ASN A 120 1.16 20.81 1.91
N ALA A 121 -0.08 20.33 1.89
CA ALA A 121 -1.11 20.89 2.74
C ALA A 121 -0.81 20.61 4.23
N PRO A 122 -1.10 21.55 5.14
CA PRO A 122 -0.74 21.45 6.56
C PRO A 122 -1.43 20.30 7.29
N HIS A 123 -2.51 19.74 6.73
CA HIS A 123 -3.24 18.62 7.30
C HIS A 123 -3.36 17.49 6.28
N MET A 124 -3.11 16.26 6.73
CA MET A 124 -3.24 15.04 5.91
C MET A 124 -4.05 14.02 6.69
N VAL A 125 -5.02 13.37 6.03
CA VAL A 125 -5.76 12.24 6.59
C VAL A 125 -5.44 11.01 5.75
N VAL A 126 -4.92 9.98 6.40
CA VAL A 126 -4.75 8.67 5.78
C VAL A 126 -5.92 7.80 6.23
N SER A 127 -6.69 7.31 5.26
CA SER A 127 -7.79 6.39 5.51
C SER A 127 -7.55 5.05 4.82
N TYR A 128 -7.83 3.96 5.52
CA TYR A 128 -7.88 2.61 4.98
C TYR A 128 -9.33 2.14 5.05
N ARG A 129 -9.93 1.84 3.90
CA ARG A 129 -11.32 1.36 3.85
C ARG A 129 -11.46 0.08 3.05
N THR A 130 -12.32 -0.80 3.53
CA THR A 130 -12.78 -1.96 2.76
C THR A 130 -13.78 -1.52 1.69
N ALA A 131 -13.96 -2.33 0.63
CA ALA A 131 -14.84 -1.97 -0.48
C ALA A 131 -16.32 -1.95 -0.04
N SER A 132 -16.68 -2.83 0.90
CA SER A 132 -18.00 -2.91 1.54
C SER A 132 -18.26 -1.86 2.61
N LYS A 133 -17.28 -1.00 2.95
CA LYS A 133 -17.34 -0.07 4.10
C LYS A 133 -17.49 -0.77 5.46
N SER A 134 -17.29 -2.08 5.56
CA SER A 134 -17.34 -2.83 6.83
C SER A 134 -16.23 -2.46 7.82
N CYS A 135 -15.10 -1.94 7.33
CA CYS A 135 -14.03 -1.42 8.18
C CYS A 135 -13.46 -0.14 7.59
N ALA A 136 -13.32 0.88 8.44
CA ALA A 136 -12.64 2.11 8.14
C ALA A 136 -11.66 2.44 9.28
N ILE A 137 -10.39 2.63 8.90
CA ILE A 137 -9.35 3.15 9.79
C ILE A 137 -8.95 4.52 9.27
N CYS A 138 -8.94 5.54 10.13
CA CYS A 138 -8.50 6.89 9.76
C CYS A 138 -7.50 7.40 10.80
N GLN A 139 -6.42 8.00 10.31
CA GLN A 139 -5.46 8.73 11.14
C GLN A 139 -5.29 10.14 10.56
N HIS A 140 -5.43 11.14 11.43
CA HIS A 140 -5.12 12.53 11.12
C HIS A 140 -3.66 12.82 11.40
N PHE A 141 -3.03 13.55 10.49
CA PHE A 141 -1.66 14.01 10.57
C PHE A 141 -1.59 15.51 10.30
N LYS A 142 -0.73 16.21 11.03
CA LYS A 142 -0.44 17.63 10.84
C LYS A 142 1.01 17.81 10.46
N PHE A 143 1.27 18.72 9.53
CA PHE A 143 2.63 19.11 9.18
C PHE A 143 3.21 19.99 10.30
N VAL A 144 4.31 19.52 10.87
CA VAL A 144 5.24 20.26 11.73
C VAL A 144 6.50 20.48 10.89
N PRO A 145 7.25 21.60 11.02
CA PRO A 145 8.38 21.85 10.15
C PRO A 145 9.29 20.62 10.01
N TYR A 146 9.52 20.19 8.77
CA TYR A 146 10.29 19.02 8.36
C TYR A 146 9.64 17.63 8.57
N GLN A 147 8.53 17.48 9.29
CA GLN A 147 7.88 16.18 9.52
C GLN A 147 6.35 16.28 9.72
N TYR A 148 5.60 15.28 9.25
CA TYR A 148 4.21 15.13 9.68
C TYR A 148 4.18 14.42 11.03
N GLU A 149 3.32 14.84 11.94
CA GLU A 149 3.06 14.16 13.22
C GLU A 149 1.60 13.72 13.30
N ALA A 150 1.35 12.57 13.95
CA ALA A 150 0.00 12.09 14.20
C ALA A 150 -0.71 13.05 15.17
N VAL A 151 -1.87 13.54 14.76
CA VAL A 151 -2.72 14.38 15.61
C VAL A 151 -3.88 13.52 16.08
N GLY A 152 -3.90 13.21 17.38
CA GLY A 152 -4.96 12.46 18.03
C GLY A 152 -4.87 10.94 17.88
N ASP A 153 -5.87 10.27 18.44
CA ASP A 153 -5.97 8.82 18.48
C ASP A 153 -6.35 8.22 17.12
N LEU A 154 -5.96 6.97 16.94
CA LEU A 154 -6.32 6.19 15.77
C LEU A 154 -7.82 5.88 15.78
N PHE A 155 -8.56 6.39 14.78
CA PHE A 155 -9.97 6.08 14.63
C PHE A 155 -10.13 4.75 13.89
N VAL A 156 -10.51 3.71 14.62
CA VAL A 156 -10.88 2.40 14.07
C VAL A 156 -12.37 2.19 14.26
N ARG A 157 -13.11 2.00 13.17
CA ARG A 157 -14.52 1.62 13.24
C ARG A 157 -14.74 0.30 12.51
N PHE A 158 -15.44 -0.60 13.19
CA PHE A 158 -15.96 -1.84 12.67
C PHE A 158 -17.47 -1.69 12.51
N LYS A 159 -17.99 -2.03 11.35
CA LYS A 159 -19.42 -2.24 11.17
C LYS A 159 -19.67 -3.72 11.45
N GLU A 160 -20.38 -4.01 12.55
CA GLU A 160 -20.87 -5.36 12.87
C GLU A 160 -21.87 -5.85 11.82
#